data_AF-A0A1I7YAG0-F1
#
_entry.id   AF-A0A1I7YAG0-F1
#
_cell.length_a   1.000
_cell.length_b   1.000
_cell.length_c   1.000
_cell.angle_alpha   90.00
_cell.angle_beta   90.00
_cell.angle_gamma   90.00
#
_symmetry.space_group_name_H-M   'P 1'
#
loop_
_entity.id
_entity.type
_entity.pdbx_description
1 polymer ?
#
loop_
_entity_poly.entity_id
_entity_poly.type
_entity_poly.pdbx_seq_one_letter_code
_entity_poly.pdbx_strand_id
1 'polypeptide(L)'
;MIVILFLLIAPSLLTSAVKVDPYARRELHVLFQKADANNDRFLDKKELTRFVDTFTRRVPRVYKGVEVSTDTLEGAHILAEELFKRADKLRAGRLSYKGSLLTKSEATLFGELAEKVIINLVHEVNEKPSPYPGVNPFSNVV
;
A
#
# COMPACT_ATOMS: atom_id res chain seq x y z
N MET A 1 -12.69 16.10 53.23
CA MET A 1 -12.06 16.21 51.90
C MET A 1 -11.55 14.83 51.51
N ILE A 2 -12.25 14.13 50.61
CA ILE A 2 -11.82 12.83 50.09
C ILE A 2 -11.21 13.11 48.72
N VAL A 3 -9.90 12.91 48.59
CA VAL A 3 -9.18 13.03 47.32
C VAL A 3 -9.39 11.71 46.56
N ILE A 4 -10.25 11.74 45.55
CA ILE A 4 -10.44 10.63 44.62
C ILE A 4 -9.29 10.70 43.61
N LEU A 5 -8.30 9.83 43.79
CA LEU A 5 -7.22 9.61 42.83
C LEU A 5 -7.78 8.83 41.63
N PHE A 6 -8.16 9.53 40.57
CA PHE A 6 -8.45 8.92 39.28
C PHE A 6 -7.14 8.38 38.68
N LEU A 7 -6.91 7.08 38.86
CA LEU A 7 -5.86 6.35 38.17
C LEU A 7 -6.32 6.21 36.70
N LEU A 8 -5.87 7.12 35.84
CA LEU A 8 -6.00 6.99 34.38
C LEU A 8 -5.17 5.79 33.94
N ILE A 9 -5.81 4.63 33.85
CA ILE A 9 -5.26 3.47 33.15
C ILE A 9 -5.30 3.84 31.66
N ALA A 10 -4.23 4.44 31.16
CA ALA A 10 -4.03 4.57 29.73
C ALA A 10 -3.93 3.14 29.16
N PRO A 11 -4.86 2.68 28.29
CA PRO A 11 -4.65 1.43 27.61
C PRO A 11 -3.49 1.65 26.65
N SER A 12 -2.32 1.12 27.02
CA SER A 12 -1.21 0.95 26.12
C SER A 12 -1.68 0.02 25.00
N LEU A 13 -2.13 0.62 23.89
CA LEU A 13 -2.35 -0.05 22.62
C LEU A 13 -0.97 -0.55 22.16
N LEU A 14 -0.57 -1.72 22.67
CA LEU A 14 0.45 -2.58 22.09
C LEU A 14 -0.06 -2.96 20.71
N THR A 15 0.26 -2.12 19.73
CA THR A 15 0.14 -2.45 18.31
C THR A 15 1.12 -3.59 18.07
N SER A 16 0.63 -4.82 18.19
CA SER A 16 1.35 -5.99 17.71
C SER A 16 1.43 -5.84 16.20
N ALA A 17 2.56 -5.29 15.73
CA ALA A 17 2.89 -5.32 14.32
C ALA A 17 2.70 -6.78 13.85
N VAL A 18 1.86 -6.97 12.83
CA VAL A 18 1.61 -8.31 12.28
C VAL A 18 2.98 -8.90 11.92
N LYS A 19 3.37 -9.98 12.61
CA LYS A 19 4.64 -10.67 12.32
C LYS A 19 4.47 -11.40 10.99
N VAL A 20 5.03 -10.81 9.94
CA VAL A 20 5.03 -11.36 8.58
C VAL A 20 6.39 -11.96 8.28
N ASP A 21 6.42 -13.12 7.63
CA ASP A 21 7.64 -13.71 7.09
C ASP A 21 8.33 -12.73 6.12
N PRO A 22 9.59 -12.33 6.37
CA PRO A 22 10.33 -11.42 5.49
C PRO A 22 10.42 -11.92 4.05
N TYR A 23 10.50 -13.24 3.82
CA TYR A 23 10.59 -13.80 2.48
C TYR A 23 9.27 -13.62 1.72
N ALA A 24 8.16 -14.04 2.32
CA ALA A 24 6.82 -13.82 1.76
C ALA A 24 6.54 -12.33 1.48
N ARG A 25 6.95 -11.43 2.38
CA ARG A 25 6.82 -9.97 2.15
C ARG A 25 7.63 -9.49 0.94
N ARG A 26 8.82 -10.04 0.74
CA ARG A 26 9.67 -9.72 -0.42
C ARG A 26 9.01 -10.15 -1.73
N GLU A 27 8.27 -11.26 -1.75
CA GLU A 27 7.53 -11.69 -2.93
C GLU A 27 6.52 -10.65 -3.41
N LEU A 28 5.80 -10.00 -2.48
CA LEU A 28 4.88 -8.92 -2.81
C LEU A 28 5.61 -7.71 -3.38
N HIS A 29 6.71 -7.30 -2.76
CA HIS A 29 7.48 -6.12 -3.20
C HIS A 29 8.07 -6.28 -4.61
N VAL A 30 8.45 -7.51 -4.98
CA VAL A 30 8.98 -7.81 -6.32
C VAL A 30 7.89 -7.67 -7.40
N LEU A 31 6.61 -7.72 -7.06
CA LEU A 31 5.53 -7.57 -8.05
C LEU A 31 5.53 -6.19 -8.68
N PHE A 32 5.76 -5.13 -7.89
CA PHE A 32 5.79 -3.78 -8.43
C PHE A 32 6.99 -3.56 -9.35
N GLN A 33 8.14 -4.18 -9.02
CA GLN A 33 9.34 -4.14 -9.88
C GLN A 33 9.14 -4.84 -11.23
N LYS A 34 8.19 -5.78 -11.29
CA LYS A 34 7.82 -6.52 -12.50
C LYS A 34 6.60 -5.93 -13.22
N ALA A 35 6.10 -4.79 -12.76
CA ALA A 35 4.92 -4.16 -13.35
C ALA A 35 5.21 -3.56 -14.73
N ASP A 36 6.43 -3.04 -14.95
CA ASP A 36 6.96 -2.63 -16.26
C ASP A 36 7.10 -3.86 -17.17
N ALA A 37 6.03 -4.17 -17.89
CA ALA A 37 5.89 -5.40 -18.66
C ALA A 37 6.50 -5.26 -20.06
N ASN A 38 6.51 -4.05 -20.61
CA ASN A 38 7.08 -3.77 -21.92
C ASN A 38 8.57 -3.32 -21.84
N ASN A 39 9.12 -3.17 -20.63
CA ASN A 39 10.48 -2.70 -20.34
C ASN A 39 10.78 -1.30 -20.91
N ASP A 40 9.77 -0.44 -21.00
CA ASP A 40 9.92 0.93 -21.51
C ASP A 40 10.40 1.92 -20.44
N ARG A 41 10.58 1.45 -19.19
CA ARG A 41 11.00 2.22 -18.01
C ARG A 41 9.95 3.22 -17.54
N PHE A 42 8.69 3.00 -17.88
CA PHE A 42 7.56 3.71 -17.33
C PHE A 42 6.56 2.73 -16.72
N LEU A 43 5.74 3.23 -15.80
CA LEU A 43 4.54 2.56 -15.35
C LEU A 43 3.35 3.24 -16.04
N ASP A 44 2.70 2.55 -16.95
CA ASP A 44 1.47 3.03 -17.59
C ASP A 44 0.19 2.54 -16.88
N LYS A 45 -0.99 3.02 -17.34
CA LYS A 45 -2.27 2.61 -16.77
C LYS A 45 -2.57 1.10 -16.90
N LYS A 46 -2.19 0.46 -18.01
CA LYS A 46 -2.45 -0.97 -18.23
C LYS A 46 -1.57 -1.83 -17.34
N GLU A 47 -0.34 -1.39 -17.08
CA GLU A 47 0.59 -2.01 -16.16
C GLU A 47 0.16 -1.81 -14.72
N LEU A 48 -0.33 -0.62 -14.38
CA LEU A 48 -0.94 -0.33 -13.09
C LEU A 48 -2.10 -1.29 -12.79
N THR A 49 -3.07 -1.43 -13.71
CA THR A 49 -4.21 -2.34 -13.53
C THR A 49 -3.73 -3.77 -13.27
N ARG A 50 -2.79 -4.27 -14.10
CA ARG A 50 -2.22 -5.62 -13.94
C ARG A 50 -1.49 -5.80 -12.61
N PHE A 51 -0.75 -4.78 -12.17
CA PHE A 51 -0.11 -4.76 -10.87
C PHE A 51 -1.14 -4.85 -9.75
N VAL A 52 -2.16 -3.98 -9.74
CA VAL A 52 -3.18 -3.94 -8.68
C VAL A 52 -3.92 -5.28 -8.57
N ASP A 53 -4.32 -5.86 -9.70
CA ASP A 53 -5.00 -7.16 -9.71
C ASP A 53 -4.12 -8.27 -9.12
N THR A 54 -2.86 -8.34 -9.58
CA THR A 54 -1.93 -9.40 -9.19
C THR A 54 -1.51 -9.23 -7.73
N PHE A 55 -1.24 -7.99 -7.31
CA PHE A 55 -0.78 -7.66 -5.98
C PHE A 55 -1.88 -7.92 -4.95
N THR A 56 -3.07 -7.34 -5.14
CA THR A 56 -4.21 -7.49 -4.22
C THR A 56 -4.54 -8.96 -3.97
N ARG A 57 -4.64 -9.77 -5.04
CA ARG A 57 -4.93 -11.21 -4.94
C ARG A 57 -3.84 -12.02 -4.22
N ARG A 58 -2.62 -11.50 -4.13
CA ARG A 58 -1.50 -12.18 -3.44
C ARG A 58 -1.35 -11.74 -1.98
N VAL A 59 -2.01 -10.67 -1.54
CA VAL A 59 -1.98 -10.22 -0.14
C VAL A 59 -2.31 -11.36 0.85
N PRO A 60 -3.37 -12.18 0.66
CA PRO A 60 -3.68 -13.30 1.56
C PRO A 60 -2.60 -14.39 1.68
N ARG A 61 -1.67 -14.48 0.72
CA ARG A 61 -0.56 -15.44 0.80
C ARG A 61 0.44 -15.04 1.88
N VAL A 62 0.61 -13.73 2.08
CA VAL A 62 1.57 -13.14 3.02
C VAL A 62 0.89 -12.79 4.34
N TYR A 63 -0.30 -12.18 4.27
CA TYR A 63 -1.09 -11.79 5.42
C TYR A 63 -2.20 -12.82 5.61
N LYS A 64 -2.12 -13.64 6.66
CA LYS A 64 -3.10 -14.71 6.89
C LYS A 64 -4.36 -14.17 7.57
N GLY A 65 -5.50 -14.80 7.30
CA GLY A 65 -6.79 -14.43 7.89
C GLY A 65 -7.42 -13.18 7.29
N VAL A 66 -6.99 -12.80 6.08
CA VAL A 66 -7.68 -11.83 5.22
C VAL A 66 -8.04 -12.48 3.89
N GLU A 67 -9.14 -12.07 3.30
CA GLU A 67 -9.63 -12.51 2.00
C GLU A 67 -9.79 -11.32 1.05
N VAL A 68 -9.84 -11.59 -0.25
CA VAL A 68 -10.02 -10.56 -1.28
C VAL A 68 -11.39 -10.73 -1.90
N SER A 69 -12.28 -9.81 -1.59
CA SER A 69 -13.60 -9.70 -2.22
C SER A 69 -13.54 -8.89 -3.53
N THR A 70 -14.65 -8.88 -4.28
CA THR A 70 -14.82 -7.98 -5.43
C THR A 70 -14.65 -6.51 -5.01
N ASP A 71 -15.28 -6.11 -3.91
CA ASP A 71 -15.20 -4.75 -3.37
C ASP A 71 -13.75 -4.37 -3.00
N THR A 72 -12.98 -5.34 -2.50
CA THR A 72 -11.55 -5.12 -2.20
C THR A 72 -10.76 -4.82 -3.47
N LEU A 73 -11.02 -5.53 -4.57
CA LEU A 73 -10.37 -5.29 -5.86
C LEU A 73 -10.78 -3.95 -6.45
N GLU A 74 -12.07 -3.64 -6.45
CA GLU A 74 -12.59 -2.38 -6.96
C GLU A 74 -12.02 -1.19 -6.18
N GLY A 75 -12.06 -1.26 -4.85
CA GLY A 75 -11.46 -0.25 -3.99
C GLY A 75 -9.95 -0.10 -4.22
N ALA A 76 -9.22 -1.20 -4.43
CA ALA A 76 -7.80 -1.16 -4.73
C ALA A 76 -7.52 -0.45 -6.07
N HIS A 77 -8.33 -0.69 -7.11
CA HIS A 77 -8.21 0.00 -8.39
C HIS A 77 -8.48 1.50 -8.26
N ILE A 78 -9.57 1.88 -7.59
CA ILE A 78 -9.93 3.29 -7.39
C ILE A 78 -8.81 4.02 -6.63
N LEU A 79 -8.34 3.46 -5.51
CA LEU A 79 -7.27 4.09 -4.73
C LEU A 79 -5.96 4.19 -5.51
N ALA A 80 -5.58 3.13 -6.22
CA ALA A 80 -4.36 3.14 -7.02
C ALA A 80 -4.43 4.14 -8.18
N GLU A 81 -5.59 4.28 -8.83
CA GLU A 81 -5.80 5.25 -9.90
C GLU A 81 -5.72 6.70 -9.37
N GLU A 82 -6.35 6.99 -8.22
CA GLU A 82 -6.28 8.31 -7.61
C GLU A 82 -4.86 8.67 -7.16
N LEU A 83 -4.14 7.71 -6.57
CA LEU A 83 -2.72 7.88 -6.24
C LEU A 83 -1.87 8.11 -7.49
N PHE A 84 -2.16 7.41 -8.59
CA PHE A 84 -1.43 7.55 -9.84
C PHE A 84 -1.65 8.92 -10.47
N LYS A 85 -2.90 9.40 -10.50
CA LYS A 85 -3.23 10.77 -10.98
C LYS A 85 -2.47 11.84 -10.23
N ARG A 86 -2.29 11.67 -8.91
CA ARG A 86 -1.53 12.61 -8.08
C ARG A 86 -0.03 12.53 -8.33
N ALA A 87 0.49 11.32 -8.54
CA ALA A 87 1.90 11.11 -8.87
C ALA A 87 2.25 11.61 -10.27
N ASP A 88 1.34 11.47 -11.24
CA ASP A 88 1.49 11.94 -12.63
C ASP A 88 1.21 13.44 -12.74
N LYS A 89 2.06 14.24 -12.09
CA LYS A 89 1.94 15.71 -12.01
C LYS A 89 1.89 16.37 -13.39
N LEU A 90 2.56 15.76 -14.37
CA LEU A 90 2.62 16.24 -15.76
C LEU A 90 1.49 15.71 -16.65
N ARG A 91 0.61 14.85 -16.12
CA ARG A 91 -0.50 14.21 -16.84
C ARG A 91 -0.04 13.49 -18.11
N ALA A 92 1.13 12.87 -18.05
CA ALA A 92 1.72 12.14 -19.17
C ALA A 92 1.06 10.76 -19.38
N GLY A 93 0.20 10.32 -18.46
CA GLY A 93 -0.42 9.00 -18.43
C GLY A 93 0.52 7.88 -18.00
N ARG A 94 1.70 8.24 -17.45
CA ARG A 94 2.77 7.31 -17.10
C ARG A 94 3.71 7.89 -16.03
N LEU A 95 4.28 7.04 -15.19
CA LEU A 95 5.29 7.42 -14.20
C LEU A 95 6.66 6.87 -14.59
N SER A 96 7.73 7.67 -14.44
CA SER A 96 9.07 7.17 -14.79
C SER A 96 9.68 6.31 -13.69
N TYR A 97 10.30 5.20 -14.08
CA TYR A 97 11.20 4.42 -13.20
C TYR A 97 12.61 5.02 -13.10
N LYS A 98 12.88 6.16 -13.76
CA LYS A 98 14.18 6.83 -13.72
C LYS A 98 14.34 7.60 -12.41
N GLY A 99 15.11 7.04 -11.49
CA GLY A 99 15.60 7.71 -10.29
C GLY A 99 17.04 8.20 -10.43
N SER A 100 17.62 8.62 -9.32
CA SER A 100 19.05 8.83 -9.17
C SER A 100 19.61 7.97 -8.03
N LEU A 101 20.91 8.02 -7.78
CA LEU A 101 21.51 7.39 -6.59
C LEU A 101 21.00 8.03 -5.28
N LEU A 102 20.52 9.27 -5.33
CA LEU A 102 20.09 10.05 -4.17
C LEU A 102 18.57 10.14 -4.03
N THR A 103 17.83 9.87 -5.10
CA THR A 103 16.38 10.06 -5.16
C THR A 103 15.69 8.87 -5.80
N LYS A 104 14.65 8.37 -5.13
CA LYS A 104 13.76 7.36 -5.72
C LYS A 104 13.01 7.94 -6.91
N SER A 105 12.70 7.08 -7.87
CA SER A 105 11.87 7.47 -9.02
C SER A 105 10.43 7.72 -8.60
N GLU A 106 9.67 8.45 -9.42
CA GLU A 106 8.24 8.69 -9.22
C GLU A 106 7.46 7.37 -9.14
N ALA A 107 7.74 6.43 -10.06
CA ALA A 107 7.11 5.12 -10.05
C ALA A 107 7.44 4.36 -8.76
N THR A 108 8.69 4.38 -8.28
CA THR A 108 9.08 3.71 -7.04
C THR A 108 8.36 4.27 -5.82
N LEU A 109 8.31 5.61 -5.69
CA LEU A 109 7.60 6.26 -4.57
C LEU A 109 6.10 5.94 -4.59
N PHE A 110 5.49 6.00 -5.78
CA PHE A 110 4.11 5.60 -5.99
C PHE A 110 3.88 4.15 -5.58
N GLY A 111 4.71 3.20 -6.06
CA GLY A 111 4.57 1.78 -5.77
C GLY A 111 4.63 1.48 -4.27
N GLU A 112 5.61 2.05 -3.56
CA GLU A 112 5.72 1.87 -2.11
C GLU A 112 4.52 2.38 -1.33
N LEU A 113 3.86 3.44 -1.81
CA LEU A 113 2.64 3.95 -1.20
C LEU A 113 1.44 3.07 -1.56
N ALA A 114 1.27 2.72 -2.85
CA ALA A 114 0.19 1.88 -3.34
C ALA A 114 0.17 0.51 -2.65
N GLU A 115 1.32 -0.14 -2.49
CA GLU A 115 1.44 -1.42 -1.78
C GLU A 115 0.86 -1.34 -0.36
N LYS A 116 1.25 -0.31 0.41
CA LYS A 116 0.79 -0.13 1.80
C LYS A 116 -0.69 0.17 1.87
N VAL A 117 -1.18 1.01 0.97
CA VAL A 117 -2.59 1.41 0.92
C VAL A 117 -3.49 0.23 0.57
N ILE A 118 -3.10 -0.57 -0.43
CA ILE A 118 -3.84 -1.79 -0.82
C ILE A 118 -3.82 -2.82 0.33
N ILE A 119 -2.68 -3.05 0.98
CA ILE A 119 -2.61 -3.97 2.13
C ILE A 119 -3.52 -3.48 3.26
N ASN A 120 -3.52 -2.18 3.55
CA ASN A 120 -4.40 -1.61 4.57
C ASN A 120 -5.87 -1.78 4.21
N LEU A 121 -6.25 -1.52 2.96
CA LEU A 121 -7.62 -1.72 2.47
C LEU A 121 -8.07 -3.18 2.66
N VAL A 122 -7.24 -4.15 2.25
CA VAL A 122 -7.54 -5.58 2.41
C VAL A 122 -7.78 -5.91 3.89
N HIS A 123 -6.94 -5.40 4.79
CA HIS A 123 -7.13 -5.61 6.22
C HIS A 123 -8.40 -4.93 6.77
N GLU A 124 -8.68 -3.71 6.35
CA GLU A 124 -9.84 -2.94 6.78
C GLU A 124 -11.16 -3.60 6.39
N VAL A 125 -11.29 -4.06 5.14
CA VAL A 125 -12.48 -4.79 4.65
C VAL A 125 -12.70 -6.09 5.42
N ASN A 126 -11.62 -6.70 5.93
CA ASN A 126 -11.68 -7.94 6.72
C ASN A 126 -11.76 -7.69 8.23
N GLU A 127 -11.98 -6.43 8.66
CA GLU A 127 -12.03 -6.03 10.07
C GLU A 127 -10.77 -6.44 10.87
N LYS A 128 -9.62 -6.44 10.20
CA LYS A 128 -8.31 -6.76 10.80
C LYS A 128 -7.49 -5.49 11.07
N PRO A 129 -6.61 -5.52 12.08
CA PRO A 129 -5.67 -4.44 12.31
C PRO A 129 -4.80 -4.19 11.06
N SER A 130 -4.68 -2.91 10.69
CA SER A 130 -3.84 -2.47 9.57
C SER A 130 -2.35 -2.70 9.88
N PRO A 131 -1.59 -3.35 8.99
CA PRO A 131 -0.15 -3.54 9.16
C PRO A 131 0.66 -2.24 9.03
N TYR A 132 0.10 -1.23 8.37
CA TYR A 132 0.76 0.07 8.17
C TYR A 132 -0.12 1.19 8.75
N PRO A 133 -0.26 1.27 10.09
CA PRO A 133 -1.06 2.31 10.72
C PRO A 133 -0.48 3.70 10.41
N GLY A 134 -1.36 4.68 10.20
CA GLY A 134 -0.98 6.07 9.93
C GLY A 134 -0.54 6.37 8.49
N VAL A 135 -0.51 5.37 7.60
CA VAL A 135 -0.35 5.63 6.16
C VAL A 135 -1.61 6.32 5.64
N ASN A 136 -1.50 7.63 5.42
CA ASN A 136 -2.55 8.42 4.78
C ASN A 136 -2.19 8.63 3.29
N PRO A 137 -2.88 7.96 2.35
CA PRO A 137 -2.64 8.10 0.91
C PRO A 137 -2.85 9.52 0.37
N PHE A 138 -3.56 10.36 1.11
CA PHE A 138 -3.93 11.70 0.70
C PHE A 138 -3.21 12.81 1.49
N SER A 139 -2.34 12.46 2.44
CA SER A 139 -1.44 13.43 3.06
C SER A 139 -0.52 14.09 2.02
N ASN A 140 0.00 15.29 2.32
CA ASN A 140 0.74 16.14 1.38
C ASN A 140 2.14 15.62 0.95
N VAL A 141 2.30 14.31 0.79
CA VAL A 141 3.58 13.69 0.41
C VAL A 141 3.45 13.05 -0.99
N VAL A 142 3.56 13.90 -2.02
CA VAL A 142 4.23 13.60 -3.30
C VAL A 142 4.89 14.88 -3.82
#